data_AF-A0A8T8WCF2-F1
#
_entry.id   AF-A0A8T8WCF2-F1
#
_cell.length_a   1.000
_cell.length_b   1.000
_cell.length_c   1.000
_cell.angle_alpha   90.00
_cell.angle_beta   90.00
_cell.angle_gamma   90.00
#
_symmetry.space_group_name_H-M   'P 1'
#
loop_
_entity.id
_entity.type
_entity.pdbx_description
1 polymer ?
#
loop_
_entity_poly.entity_id
_entity_poly.type
_entity_poly.pdbx_seq_one_letter_code
_entity_poly.pdbx_strand_id
1 'polypeptide(L)'
;MDSAVLLDLLGNENRRRILRLLSHKPCYVTEISEYLGVSPKAVIDHLRKLEDAGLIESHTDDRRRKYFHIARDVRLEVNVSRHGFGTKSAYPANPSLDIQGRCPHMHIDLELRSAGDNGDNEDNGESGGDNDRDGDATTGDGDRGGDDSRGDLAQLAAEFDELQDLENELSLAQRWVHGRMSELLDRVNDRLGVDADSRFYAKLLAAVTSTDGSHRAVVEEVDADPQAVEDGLQRLADADLLARESGRWRLAG
;
A
#
# COMPACT_ATOMS: atom_id res chain seq x y z
N MET A 1 -2.29 18.20 5.16
CA MET A 1 -3.01 18.87 4.04
C MET A 1 -4.48 18.55 4.21
N ASP A 2 -5.37 19.49 3.94
CA ASP A 2 -6.82 19.26 3.96
C ASP A 2 -7.25 18.29 2.84
N SER A 3 -8.18 17.38 3.13
CA SER A 3 -8.69 16.38 2.19
C SER A 3 -9.35 17.04 0.98
N ALA A 4 -10.08 18.13 1.20
CA ALA A 4 -10.77 18.87 0.14
C ALA A 4 -9.79 19.49 -0.86
N VAL A 5 -8.69 20.06 -0.38
CA VAL A 5 -7.62 20.62 -1.22
C VAL A 5 -6.97 19.53 -2.06
N LEU A 6 -6.70 18.36 -1.45
CA LEU A 6 -6.11 17.22 -2.18
C LEU A 6 -7.07 16.68 -3.24
N LEU A 7 -8.38 16.63 -2.96
CA LEU A 7 -9.39 16.22 -3.94
C LEU A 7 -9.49 17.19 -5.12
N ASP A 8 -9.51 18.50 -4.87
CA ASP A 8 -9.50 19.49 -5.94
C ASP A 8 -8.24 19.38 -6.80
N LEU A 9 -7.08 19.23 -6.15
CA LEU A 9 -5.81 19.03 -6.82
C LEU A 9 -5.82 17.73 -7.64
N LEU A 10 -6.24 16.59 -7.08
CA LEU A 10 -6.30 15.33 -7.81
C LEU A 10 -7.48 15.26 -8.79
N GLY A 11 -8.41 16.22 -8.79
CA GLY A 11 -9.55 16.28 -9.72
C GLY A 11 -9.14 16.43 -11.18
N ASN A 12 -7.96 16.99 -11.47
CA ASN A 12 -7.46 17.14 -12.82
C ASN A 12 -6.68 15.91 -13.31
N GLU A 13 -7.04 15.41 -14.49
CA GLU A 13 -6.42 14.22 -15.08
C GLU A 13 -4.92 14.37 -15.35
N ASN A 14 -4.47 15.52 -15.88
CA ASN A 14 -3.06 15.74 -16.16
C ASN A 14 -2.23 15.72 -14.88
N ARG A 15 -2.74 16.29 -13.78
CA ARG A 15 -2.05 16.22 -12.47
C ARG A 15 -1.93 14.77 -11.97
N ARG A 16 -2.97 13.95 -12.13
CA ARG A 16 -2.90 12.51 -11.83
C ARG A 16 -1.90 11.77 -12.72
N ARG A 17 -1.87 12.08 -14.02
CA ARG A 17 -0.91 11.49 -14.97
C ARG A 17 0.54 11.89 -14.66
N ILE A 18 0.78 13.14 -14.26
CA ILE A 18 2.10 13.61 -13.79
C ILE A 18 2.52 12.82 -12.55
N LEU A 19 1.67 12.74 -11.52
CA LEU A 19 2.00 11.98 -10.30
C LEU A 19 2.27 10.50 -10.59
N ARG A 20 1.50 9.89 -11.50
CA ARG A 20 1.77 8.52 -11.96
C ARG A 20 3.11 8.39 -12.67
N LEU A 21 3.52 9.37 -13.47
CA LEU A 21 4.84 9.34 -14.11
C LEU A 21 5.96 9.49 -13.07
N LEU A 22 5.81 10.44 -12.15
CA LEU A 22 6.78 10.73 -11.10
C LEU A 22 6.91 9.62 -10.05
N SER A 23 5.90 8.74 -9.92
CA SER A 23 5.98 7.59 -9.01
C SER A 23 6.90 6.47 -9.51
N HIS A 24 7.30 6.50 -10.79
CA HIS A 24 8.22 5.54 -11.37
C HIS A 24 9.65 6.10 -11.38
N LYS A 25 9.83 7.37 -11.77
CA LYS A 25 11.14 8.02 -11.75
C LYS A 25 11.02 9.55 -11.69
N PRO A 26 12.06 10.26 -11.22
CA PRO A 26 12.14 11.71 -11.39
C PRO A 26 12.15 12.09 -12.88
N CYS A 27 11.43 13.15 -13.24
CA CYS A 27 11.30 13.60 -14.63
C CYS A 27 11.47 15.12 -14.76
N TYR A 28 11.97 15.57 -15.92
CA TYR A 28 12.01 16.99 -16.28
C TYR A 28 10.83 17.38 -17.18
N VAL A 29 10.58 18.70 -17.29
CA VAL A 29 9.37 19.26 -17.92
C VAL A 29 9.10 18.73 -19.34
N THR A 30 10.14 18.58 -20.17
CA THR A 30 9.93 18.15 -21.55
C THR A 30 9.57 16.67 -21.67
N GLU A 31 10.13 15.79 -20.83
CA GLU A 31 9.69 14.38 -20.77
C GLU A 31 8.22 14.28 -20.40
N ILE A 32 7.80 15.08 -19.41
CA ILE A 32 6.42 15.13 -18.94
C ILE A 32 5.50 15.66 -20.05
N SER A 33 5.94 16.71 -20.76
CA SER A 33 5.20 17.30 -21.88
C SER A 33 4.99 16.31 -23.03
N GLU A 34 6.05 15.59 -23.41
CA GLU A 34 6.01 14.56 -24.45
C GLU A 34 5.09 13.39 -24.05
N TYR A 35 5.21 12.90 -22.82
CA TYR A 35 4.39 11.80 -22.31
C TYR A 35 2.89 12.15 -22.22
N LEU A 36 2.58 13.39 -21.80
CA LEU A 36 1.18 13.82 -21.65
C LEU A 36 0.55 14.28 -22.98
N GLY A 37 1.36 14.66 -23.97
CA GLY A 37 0.88 15.32 -25.19
C GLY A 37 0.35 16.74 -24.92
N VAL A 38 0.89 17.42 -23.92
CA VAL A 38 0.42 18.73 -23.44
C VAL A 38 1.56 19.74 -23.50
N SER A 39 1.25 21.01 -23.80
CA SER A 39 2.27 22.07 -23.92
C SER A 39 3.14 22.22 -22.65
N PRO A 40 4.45 22.53 -22.78
CA PRO A 40 5.33 22.71 -21.63
C PRO A 40 4.84 23.75 -20.63
N LYS A 41 4.19 24.82 -21.10
CA LYS A 41 3.62 25.87 -20.24
C LYS A 41 2.54 25.31 -19.32
N ALA A 42 1.61 24.52 -19.85
CA ALA A 42 0.56 23.90 -19.05
C ALA A 42 1.12 22.86 -18.07
N VAL A 43 2.18 22.13 -18.45
CA VAL A 43 2.90 21.23 -17.53
C VAL A 43 3.53 22.01 -16.38
N ILE A 44 4.21 23.12 -16.66
CA ILE A 44 4.79 24.00 -15.61
C ILE A 44 3.70 24.49 -14.65
N ASP A 45 2.53 24.88 -15.17
CA ASP A 45 1.42 25.33 -14.34
C ASP A 45 0.86 24.20 -13.45
N HIS A 46 0.82 22.96 -13.95
CA HIS A 46 0.44 21.80 -13.15
C HIS A 46 1.49 21.46 -12.08
N LEU A 47 2.77 21.47 -12.44
CA LEU A 47 3.88 21.20 -11.52
C LEU A 47 3.92 22.23 -10.39
N ARG A 48 3.74 23.52 -10.69
CA ARG A 48 3.65 24.55 -9.65
C ARG A 48 2.54 24.26 -8.64
N LYS A 49 1.33 23.94 -9.10
CA LYS A 49 0.22 23.60 -8.19
C LYS A 49 0.51 22.37 -7.31
N LEU A 50 1.23 21.39 -7.85
CA LEU A 50 1.64 20.20 -7.11
C LEU A 50 2.77 20.51 -6.10
N GLU A 51 3.71 21.38 -6.48
CA GLU A 51 4.85 21.84 -5.66
C GLU A 51 4.36 22.75 -4.52
N ASP A 52 3.45 23.69 -4.81
CA ASP A 52 2.82 24.56 -3.81
C ASP A 52 2.01 23.76 -2.76
N ALA A 53 1.46 22.62 -3.17
CA ALA A 53 0.79 21.69 -2.28
C ALA A 53 1.78 20.79 -1.48
N GLY A 54 3.08 20.82 -1.82
CA GLY A 54 4.09 19.95 -1.24
C GLY A 54 3.82 18.47 -1.52
N LEU A 55 3.26 18.14 -2.69
CA LEU A 55 3.21 16.75 -3.17
C LEU A 55 4.47 16.37 -3.94
N ILE A 56 5.08 17.36 -4.60
CA ILE A 56 6.30 17.18 -5.36
C ILE A 56 7.32 18.22 -4.93
N GLU A 57 8.58 17.87 -5.10
CA GLU A 57 9.72 18.75 -4.94
C GLU A 57 10.58 18.68 -6.19
N SER A 58 11.57 19.57 -6.26
CA SER A 58 12.45 19.66 -7.39
C SER A 58 13.91 19.75 -7.01
N HIS A 59 14.72 19.01 -7.75
CA HIS A 59 16.17 18.99 -7.62
C HIS A 59 16.81 19.47 -8.93
N THR A 60 17.97 20.13 -8.84
CA THR A 60 18.69 20.62 -10.00
C THR A 60 20.01 19.87 -10.11
N ASP A 61 20.23 19.23 -11.26
CA ASP A 61 21.48 18.50 -11.53
C ASP A 61 22.66 19.46 -11.85
N ASP A 62 23.85 18.88 -12.02
CA ASP A 62 25.06 19.62 -12.41
C ASP A 62 24.96 20.31 -13.78
N ARG A 63 24.03 19.85 -14.63
CA ARG A 63 23.75 20.42 -15.95
C ARG A 63 22.65 21.49 -15.89
N ARG A 64 22.26 21.93 -14.69
CA ARG A 64 21.21 22.92 -14.42
C ARG A 64 19.83 22.51 -14.94
N ARG A 65 19.58 21.21 -15.08
CA ARG A 65 18.26 20.65 -15.40
C ARG A 65 17.48 20.42 -14.13
N LYS A 66 16.24 20.90 -14.11
CA LYS A 66 15.31 20.78 -12.98
C LYS A 66 14.48 19.50 -13.14
N TYR A 67 14.71 18.54 -12.26
CA TYR A 67 13.96 17.30 -12.13
C TYR A 67 12.93 17.43 -11.02
N PHE A 68 11.76 16.84 -11.23
CA PHE A 68 10.68 16.80 -10.24
C PHE A 68 10.53 15.37 -9.72
N HIS A 69 10.25 15.21 -8.44
CA HIS A 69 9.99 13.93 -7.78
C HIS A 69 8.90 14.08 -6.71
N ILE A 70 8.30 12.97 -6.29
CA ILE A 70 7.31 12.97 -5.19
C ILE A 70 8.04 13.27 -3.89
N ALA A 71 7.59 14.30 -3.16
CA ALA A 71 8.25 14.76 -1.93
C ALA A 71 7.89 13.93 -0.70
N ARG A 72 6.69 13.33 -0.71
CA ARG A 72 6.15 12.55 0.40
C ARG A 72 5.07 11.59 -0.05
N ASP A 73 4.93 10.50 0.69
CA ASP A 73 3.79 9.61 0.57
C ASP A 73 2.52 10.28 1.10
N VAL A 74 1.45 10.19 0.30
CA VAL A 74 0.12 10.69 0.68
C VAL A 74 -0.91 9.62 0.41
N ARG A 75 -1.81 9.43 1.39
CA ARG A 75 -2.95 8.53 1.29
C ARG A 75 -4.23 9.31 1.50
N LEU A 76 -5.17 9.09 0.59
CA LEU A 76 -6.51 9.66 0.62
C LEU A 76 -7.52 8.53 0.42
N GLU A 77 -8.41 8.36 1.38
CA GLU A 77 -9.55 7.48 1.26
C GLU A 77 -10.82 8.30 1.11
N VAL A 78 -11.65 7.90 0.16
CA VAL A 78 -12.94 8.52 -0.12
C VAL A 78 -13.99 7.42 -0.08
N ASN A 79 -14.90 7.51 0.87
CA ASN A 79 -16.05 6.63 0.98
C ASN A 79 -17.30 7.37 0.50
N VAL A 80 -17.97 6.81 -0.50
CA VAL A 80 -19.22 7.34 -1.05
C VAL A 80 -20.27 6.24 -0.97
N SER A 81 -21.32 6.45 -0.19
CA SER A 81 -22.46 5.55 -0.12
C SER A 81 -23.77 6.34 0.01
N ARG A 82 -24.90 5.64 -0.13
CA ARG A 82 -26.23 6.21 0.16
C ARG A 82 -26.39 6.70 1.61
N HIS A 83 -25.49 6.26 2.49
CA HIS A 83 -25.53 6.50 3.94
C HIS A 83 -24.48 7.50 4.40
N GLY A 84 -23.63 8.01 3.51
CA GLY A 84 -22.63 9.00 3.90
C GLY A 84 -21.58 9.28 2.82
N PHE A 85 -20.91 10.42 3.02
CA PHE A 85 -19.71 10.82 2.30
C PHE A 85 -18.61 11.09 3.32
N GLY A 86 -17.51 10.33 3.25
CA GLY A 86 -16.38 10.45 4.18
C GLY A 86 -15.08 10.61 3.42
N THR A 87 -14.22 11.52 3.89
CA THR A 87 -12.84 11.63 3.41
C THR A 87 -11.89 11.47 4.58
N LYS A 88 -11.05 10.44 4.55
CA LYS A 88 -9.97 10.25 5.54
C LYS A 88 -8.68 10.76 4.88
N SER A 89 -8.20 11.93 5.32
CA SER A 89 -6.91 12.47 4.84
C SER A 89 -5.81 12.13 5.81
N ALA A 90 -4.85 11.36 5.29
CA ALA A 90 -3.45 11.29 5.72
C ALA A 90 -3.20 11.13 7.23
N TYR A 91 -3.43 9.92 7.74
CA TYR A 91 -2.53 9.43 8.79
C TYR A 91 -1.21 9.02 8.14
N PRO A 92 -0.06 9.54 8.60
CA PRO A 92 1.23 9.06 8.09
C PRO A 92 1.32 7.55 8.33
N ALA A 93 1.90 6.84 7.38
CA ALA A 93 2.18 5.43 7.55
C ALA A 93 3.10 5.27 8.77
N ASN A 94 2.71 4.42 9.72
CA ASN A 94 3.55 4.13 10.90
C ASN A 94 3.87 2.63 10.93
N PRO A 95 5.08 2.23 10.53
CA PRO A 95 5.51 0.83 10.53
C PRO A 95 5.71 0.27 11.95
N SER A 96 5.87 1.14 12.96
CA SER A 96 5.98 0.78 14.38
C SER A 96 4.62 0.70 15.09
N LEU A 97 3.51 0.81 14.35
CA LEU A 97 2.18 0.66 14.94
C LEU A 97 2.00 -0.77 15.47
N ASP A 98 1.74 -0.90 16.76
CA ASP A 98 1.43 -2.18 17.38
C ASP A 98 0.04 -2.65 16.93
N ILE A 99 0.01 -3.55 15.93
CA ILE A 99 -1.21 -4.19 15.45
C ILE A 99 -1.72 -5.21 16.46
N GLN A 100 -0.82 -6.01 17.04
CA GLN A 100 -1.19 -7.16 17.88
C GLN A 100 -1.87 -6.73 19.18
N GLY A 101 -1.54 -5.55 19.70
CA GLY A 101 -2.21 -4.96 20.87
C GLY A 101 -3.41 -4.05 20.59
N ARG A 102 -3.64 -3.64 19.32
CA ARG A 102 -4.66 -2.61 18.96
C ARG A 102 -5.74 -3.09 17.99
N CYS A 103 -5.60 -4.29 17.44
CA CYS A 103 -6.59 -4.90 16.57
C CYS A 103 -7.08 -6.23 17.15
N PRO A 104 -7.93 -6.21 18.21
CA PRO A 104 -8.42 -7.42 18.85
C PRO A 104 -9.24 -8.33 17.91
N HIS A 105 -9.81 -7.80 16.84
CA HIS A 105 -10.62 -8.56 15.88
C HIS A 105 -9.84 -8.96 14.62
N MET A 106 -8.56 -8.59 14.50
CA MET A 106 -7.73 -8.92 13.35
C MET A 106 -6.37 -9.50 13.73
N HIS A 107 -6.11 -10.74 13.32
CA HIS A 107 -4.79 -11.35 13.33
C HIS A 107 -4.18 -11.33 11.93
N ILE A 108 -2.94 -10.84 11.82
CA ILE A 108 -2.18 -10.80 10.57
C ILE A 108 -0.90 -11.61 10.77
N ASP A 109 -0.91 -12.82 10.24
CA ASP A 109 0.26 -13.71 10.23
C ASP A 109 1.06 -13.44 8.95
N LEU A 110 2.14 -12.69 9.11
CA LEU A 110 3.10 -12.43 8.04
C LEU A 110 4.36 -13.22 8.29
N GLU A 111 4.41 -14.43 7.74
CA GLU A 111 5.65 -15.18 7.55
C GLU A 111 6.49 -14.48 6.47
N LEU A 112 7.20 -13.42 6.85
CA LEU A 112 8.30 -12.92 6.04
C LEU A 112 9.31 -14.07 5.96
N ARG A 113 9.39 -14.75 4.81
CA ARG A 113 10.38 -15.80 4.55
C ARG A 113 11.77 -15.19 4.72
N SER A 114 12.29 -15.22 5.94
CA SER A 114 13.72 -15.13 6.18
C SER A 114 14.33 -16.36 5.52
N ALA A 115 15.37 -16.17 4.72
CA ALA A 115 16.16 -17.29 4.24
C ALA A 115 16.61 -18.12 5.45
N GLY A 116 16.05 -19.31 5.57
CA GLY A 116 16.43 -20.36 6.51
C GLY A 116 16.01 -20.13 7.95
N ASP A 117 14.85 -20.67 8.35
CA ASP A 117 14.85 -21.60 9.48
C ASP A 117 13.74 -22.63 9.32
N ASN A 118 14.16 -23.90 9.29
CA ASN A 118 13.32 -25.09 9.32
C ASN A 118 13.05 -25.39 10.79
N GLY A 119 11.79 -25.50 11.17
CA GLY A 119 11.44 -25.89 12.53
C GLY A 119 10.00 -26.33 12.62
N ASP A 120 9.76 -27.57 12.23
CA ASP A 120 8.54 -28.32 12.48
C ASP A 120 8.09 -28.17 13.95
N ASN A 121 6.79 -27.96 14.18
CA ASN A 121 6.11 -28.80 15.16
C ASN A 121 4.60 -28.89 14.94
N GLU A 122 4.18 -30.14 14.75
CA GLU A 122 2.82 -30.62 14.83
C GLU A 122 2.35 -30.71 16.30
N ASP A 123 1.11 -30.26 16.50
CA ASP A 123 0.02 -31.03 17.10
C ASP A 123 -0.24 -31.04 18.64
N ASN A 124 -1.54 -30.79 18.89
CA ASN A 124 -2.49 -31.44 19.81
C ASN A 124 -2.77 -30.94 21.23
N GLY A 125 -4.09 -30.85 21.52
CA GLY A 125 -4.66 -30.92 22.88
C GLY A 125 -6.05 -30.30 23.08
N GLU A 126 -7.12 -31.02 22.75
CA GLU A 126 -8.51 -30.76 23.16
C GLU A 126 -8.76 -30.92 24.67
N SER A 127 -9.79 -30.22 25.17
CA SER A 127 -10.96 -30.75 25.94
C SER A 127 -11.35 -29.99 27.23
N GLY A 128 -12.63 -29.60 27.29
CA GLY A 128 -13.56 -30.06 28.34
C GLY A 128 -14.00 -29.05 29.41
N GLY A 129 -15.32 -28.79 29.49
CA GLY A 129 -15.95 -28.18 30.67
C GLY A 129 -17.42 -27.80 30.48
N ASP A 130 -18.32 -28.77 30.69
CA ASP A 130 -19.76 -28.59 30.87
C ASP A 130 -20.12 -27.55 31.94
N ASN A 131 -21.27 -26.88 31.78
CA ASN A 131 -22.08 -26.49 32.94
C ASN A 131 -23.57 -26.37 32.58
N ASP A 132 -24.31 -27.43 32.91
CA ASP A 132 -25.75 -27.39 33.15
C ASP A 132 -26.04 -26.47 34.35
N ARG A 133 -26.99 -25.52 34.20
CA ARG A 133 -27.88 -25.10 35.30
C ARG A 133 -29.26 -24.68 34.80
N ASP A 134 -30.24 -25.45 35.27
CA ASP A 134 -31.68 -25.23 35.26
C ASP A 134 -32.15 -23.95 35.98
N GLY A 135 -33.36 -23.52 35.59
CA GLY A 135 -34.28 -22.67 36.36
C GLY A 135 -34.52 -21.31 35.69
N ASP A 136 -35.72 -20.77 35.56
CA ASP A 136 -37.07 -21.12 36.00
C ASP A 136 -38.01 -20.19 35.21
N ALA A 137 -39.20 -20.66 34.90
CA ALA A 137 -40.19 -19.92 34.13
C ALA A 137 -40.87 -18.87 35.02
N THR A 138 -41.03 -17.64 34.52
CA THR A 138 -42.16 -16.81 34.95
C THR A 138 -42.71 -16.00 33.79
N THR A 139 -43.98 -16.28 33.50
CA THR A 139 -44.88 -15.58 32.60
C THR A 139 -45.09 -14.12 33.02
N GLY A 140 -44.87 -13.20 32.09
CA GLY A 140 -45.40 -11.84 32.10
C GLY A 140 -46.00 -11.52 30.74
N ASP A 141 -47.33 -11.54 30.67
CA ASP A 141 -48.13 -11.08 29.53
C ASP A 141 -48.27 -9.56 29.62
N GLY A 142 -47.82 -8.85 28.59
CA GLY A 142 -47.85 -7.39 28.51
C GLY A 142 -47.11 -6.86 27.29
N ASP A 143 -47.86 -6.58 26.22
CA ASP A 143 -47.50 -5.68 25.10
C ASP A 143 -46.42 -6.16 24.10
N ARG A 144 -46.69 -7.28 23.42
CA ARG A 144 -45.82 -7.91 22.40
C ARG A 144 -45.83 -7.24 21.01
N GLY A 145 -45.92 -5.91 20.96
CA GLY A 145 -45.87 -5.15 19.70
C GLY A 145 -44.72 -4.13 19.64
N GLY A 146 -44.22 -3.68 20.79
CA GLY A 146 -43.18 -2.64 20.88
C GLY A 146 -41.83 -3.13 21.44
N ASP A 147 -41.80 -4.26 22.14
CA ASP A 147 -40.60 -4.81 22.78
C ASP A 147 -39.69 -5.56 21.78
N ASP A 148 -40.29 -6.33 20.87
CA ASP A 148 -39.59 -7.08 19.81
C ASP A 148 -38.82 -6.12 18.87
N SER A 149 -39.46 -5.04 18.43
CA SER A 149 -38.81 -4.02 17.58
C SER A 149 -37.75 -3.19 18.31
N ARG A 150 -37.83 -3.04 19.64
CA ARG A 150 -36.77 -2.38 20.43
C ARG A 150 -35.57 -3.32 20.61
N GLY A 151 -35.81 -4.63 20.80
CA GLY A 151 -34.79 -5.66 20.79
C GLY A 151 -34.04 -5.72 19.47
N ASP A 152 -34.77 -5.75 18.35
CA ASP A 152 -34.19 -5.74 17.00
C ASP A 152 -33.34 -4.49 16.74
N LEU A 153 -33.82 -3.31 17.15
CA LEU A 153 -33.06 -2.06 17.01
C LEU A 153 -31.80 -2.03 17.89
N ALA A 154 -31.87 -2.58 19.10
CA ALA A 154 -30.71 -2.69 19.98
C ALA A 154 -29.65 -3.66 19.41
N GLN A 155 -30.09 -4.77 18.81
CA GLN A 155 -29.20 -5.71 18.14
C GLN A 155 -28.51 -5.06 16.93
N LEU A 156 -29.26 -4.34 16.08
CA LEU A 156 -28.70 -3.62 14.94
C LEU A 156 -27.70 -2.54 15.37
N ALA A 157 -27.95 -1.85 16.49
CA ALA A 157 -27.02 -0.86 17.02
C ALA A 157 -25.71 -1.52 17.51
N ALA A 158 -25.81 -2.65 18.22
CA ALA A 158 -24.64 -3.40 18.68
C ALA A 158 -23.81 -3.93 17.50
N GLU A 159 -24.48 -4.52 16.50
CA GLU A 159 -23.81 -5.00 15.27
C GLU A 159 -23.12 -3.84 14.52
N PHE A 160 -23.77 -2.67 14.46
CA PHE A 160 -23.17 -1.49 13.84
C PHE A 160 -21.89 -1.04 14.58
N ASP A 161 -21.92 -0.97 15.91
CA ASP A 161 -20.75 -0.57 16.70
C ASP A 161 -19.59 -1.56 16.52
N GLU A 162 -19.85 -2.87 16.54
CA GLU A 162 -18.84 -3.91 16.27
C GLU A 162 -18.20 -3.75 14.87
N LEU A 163 -19.03 -3.47 13.85
CA LEU A 163 -18.55 -3.25 12.49
C LEU A 163 -17.73 -1.95 12.36
N GLN A 164 -18.09 -0.90 13.10
CA GLN A 164 -17.31 0.34 13.13
C GLN A 164 -15.93 0.13 13.75
N ASP A 165 -15.85 -0.63 14.84
CA ASP A 165 -14.58 -0.98 15.47
C ASP A 165 -13.70 -1.79 14.51
N LEU A 166 -14.26 -2.77 13.80
CA LEU A 166 -13.54 -3.52 12.78
C LEU A 166 -13.06 -2.63 11.62
N GLU A 167 -13.86 -1.66 11.16
CA GLU A 167 -13.42 -0.70 10.12
C GLU A 167 -12.21 0.13 10.58
N ASN A 168 -12.19 0.51 11.86
CA ASN A 168 -11.08 1.24 12.47
C ASN A 168 -9.81 0.38 12.55
N GLU A 169 -9.94 -0.88 12.94
CA GLU A 169 -8.84 -1.85 12.97
C GLU A 169 -8.27 -2.11 11.58
N LEU A 170 -9.12 -2.30 10.57
CA LEU A 170 -8.69 -2.47 9.19
C LEU A 170 -7.91 -1.25 8.69
N SER A 171 -8.37 -0.05 9.07
CA SER A 171 -7.68 1.20 8.74
C SER A 171 -6.28 1.28 9.38
N LEU A 172 -6.12 0.77 10.61
CA LEU A 172 -4.83 0.70 11.32
C LEU A 172 -3.90 -0.32 10.66
N ALA A 173 -4.41 -1.53 10.40
CA ALA A 173 -3.65 -2.59 9.74
C ALA A 173 -3.13 -2.17 8.37
N GLN A 174 -3.99 -1.59 7.54
CA GLN A 174 -3.59 -1.13 6.22
C GLN A 174 -2.50 -0.05 6.33
N ARG A 175 -2.59 0.86 7.30
CA ARG A 175 -1.58 1.92 7.53
C ARG A 175 -0.21 1.35 7.88
N TRP A 176 -0.18 0.32 8.71
CA TRP A 176 1.05 -0.40 9.05
C TRP A 176 1.65 -1.12 7.84
N VAL A 177 0.83 -1.82 7.02
CA VAL A 177 1.32 -2.49 5.80
C VAL A 177 1.96 -1.48 4.85
N HIS A 178 1.29 -0.35 4.62
CA HIS A 178 1.84 0.71 3.77
C HIS A 178 3.15 1.27 4.33
N GLY A 179 3.28 1.40 5.66
CA GLY A 179 4.51 1.85 6.30
C GLY A 179 5.68 0.90 6.01
N ARG A 180 5.47 -0.40 6.20
CA ARG A 180 6.50 -1.40 5.90
C ARG A 180 6.87 -1.47 4.42
N MET A 181 5.89 -1.29 3.53
CA MET A 181 6.13 -1.23 2.09
C MET A 181 6.98 -0.01 1.72
N SER A 182 6.66 1.17 2.25
CA SER A 182 7.42 2.40 2.02
C SER A 182 8.87 2.24 2.51
N GLU A 183 9.08 1.74 3.74
CA GLU A 183 10.44 1.44 4.25
C GLU A 183 11.21 0.44 3.37
N LEU A 184 10.53 -0.57 2.81
CA LEU A 184 11.17 -1.52 1.90
C LEU A 184 11.59 -0.85 0.60
N LEU A 185 10.71 -0.04 0.02
CA LEU A 185 11.00 0.69 -1.21
C LEU A 185 12.14 1.69 -1.01
N ASP A 186 12.18 2.39 0.13
CA ASP A 186 13.29 3.27 0.50
C ASP A 186 14.62 2.50 0.59
N ARG A 187 14.63 1.33 1.23
CA ARG A 187 15.84 0.48 1.29
C ARG A 187 16.29 0.00 -0.09
N VAL A 188 15.37 -0.27 -1.01
CA VAL A 188 15.69 -0.62 -2.40
C VAL A 188 16.28 0.60 -3.12
N ASN A 189 15.66 1.77 -2.93
CA ASN A 189 16.11 3.04 -3.50
C ASN A 189 17.53 3.40 -3.06
N ASP A 190 17.83 3.26 -1.77
CA ASP A 190 19.15 3.56 -1.18
C ASP A 190 20.28 2.74 -1.82
N ARG A 191 19.99 1.52 -2.30
CA ARG A 191 20.97 0.66 -2.99
C ARG A 191 21.09 0.95 -4.48
N LEU A 192 20.03 1.44 -5.13
CA LEU A 192 19.95 1.62 -6.58
C LEU A 192 20.10 3.07 -7.05
N GLY A 193 20.10 4.01 -6.12
CA GLY A 193 20.21 5.44 -6.34
C GLY A 193 18.87 6.16 -6.49
N VAL A 194 18.90 7.49 -6.34
CA VAL A 194 17.75 8.38 -6.15
C VAL A 194 16.79 8.46 -7.37
N ASP A 195 17.23 8.00 -8.55
CA ASP A 195 16.46 8.07 -9.80
C ASP A 195 15.82 6.72 -10.20
N ALA A 196 15.91 5.71 -9.34
CA ALA A 196 15.49 4.35 -9.62
C ALA A 196 13.98 4.13 -9.37
N ASP A 197 13.31 3.40 -10.27
CA ASP A 197 11.96 2.88 -10.01
C ASP A 197 12.01 1.75 -8.99
N SER A 198 12.06 2.13 -7.71
CA SER A 198 12.21 1.19 -6.59
C SER A 198 11.10 0.14 -6.54
N ARG A 199 9.89 0.47 -7.02
CA ARG A 199 8.79 -0.49 -7.08
C ARG A 199 8.99 -1.51 -8.18
N PHE A 200 9.45 -1.08 -9.35
CA PHE A 200 9.81 -1.99 -10.44
C PHE A 200 10.96 -2.91 -10.04
N TYR A 201 12.03 -2.37 -9.42
CA TYR A 201 13.15 -3.17 -8.96
C TYR A 201 12.78 -4.15 -7.84
N ALA A 202 11.94 -3.74 -6.88
CA ALA A 202 11.42 -4.64 -5.86
C ALA A 202 10.62 -5.80 -6.48
N LYS A 203 9.82 -5.54 -7.53
CA LYS A 203 9.13 -6.59 -8.28
C LYS A 203 10.10 -7.54 -9.00
N LEU A 204 11.14 -7.02 -9.63
CA LEU A 204 12.17 -7.84 -10.28
C LEU A 204 12.87 -8.75 -9.29
N LEU A 205 13.28 -8.22 -8.13
CA LEU A 205 13.89 -9.01 -7.06
C LEU A 205 12.93 -10.10 -6.55
N ALA A 206 11.67 -9.75 -6.30
CA ALA A 206 10.65 -10.72 -5.90
C ALA A 206 10.46 -11.83 -6.96
N ALA A 207 10.33 -11.45 -8.24
CA ALA A 207 10.16 -12.39 -9.35
C ALA A 207 11.37 -13.32 -9.52
N VAL A 208 12.59 -12.82 -9.35
CA VAL A 208 13.80 -13.66 -9.38
C VAL A 208 13.77 -14.68 -8.24
N THR A 209 13.27 -14.32 -7.06
CA THR A 209 13.17 -15.24 -5.91
C THR A 209 12.00 -16.21 -5.96
N SER A 210 10.89 -15.83 -6.61
CA SER A 210 9.69 -16.67 -6.72
C SER A 210 9.72 -17.60 -7.94
N THR A 211 10.53 -17.28 -8.95
CA THR A 211 10.65 -18.06 -10.19
C THR A 211 11.97 -18.83 -10.26
N ASP A 212 12.21 -19.51 -11.39
CA ASP A 212 13.43 -20.27 -11.64
C ASP A 212 14.62 -19.40 -12.10
N GLY A 213 14.46 -18.07 -12.05
CA GLY A 213 15.45 -17.06 -12.42
C GLY A 213 15.64 -16.89 -13.93
N SER A 214 14.91 -17.62 -14.77
CA SER A 214 15.02 -17.43 -16.23
C SER A 214 14.39 -16.11 -16.67
N HIS A 215 15.00 -15.43 -17.65
CA HIS A 215 14.46 -14.16 -18.18
C HIS A 215 12.99 -14.29 -18.59
N ARG A 216 12.63 -15.40 -19.25
CA ARG A 216 11.24 -15.66 -19.66
C ARG A 216 10.28 -15.73 -18.46
N ALA A 217 10.65 -16.44 -17.39
CA ALA A 217 9.82 -16.55 -16.20
C ALA A 217 9.69 -15.22 -15.47
N VAL A 218 10.77 -14.45 -15.39
CA VAL A 218 10.75 -13.11 -14.76
C VAL A 218 9.87 -12.13 -15.55
N VAL A 219 9.96 -12.12 -16.88
CA VAL A 219 9.09 -11.28 -17.73
C VAL A 219 7.61 -11.63 -17.52
N GLU A 220 7.29 -12.93 -17.49
CA GLU A 220 5.93 -13.42 -17.29
C GLU A 220 5.38 -13.06 -15.90
N GLU A 221 6.21 -13.19 -14.85
CA GLU A 221 5.83 -12.87 -13.47
C GLU A 221 5.66 -11.36 -13.22
N VAL A 222 6.52 -10.53 -13.83
CA VAL A 222 6.51 -9.07 -13.61
C VAL A 222 5.43 -8.37 -14.44
N ASP A 223 4.97 -9.02 -15.51
CA ASP A 223 4.01 -8.50 -16.50
C ASP A 223 4.44 -7.13 -17.04
N ALA A 224 5.65 -7.08 -17.59
CA ALA A 224 6.26 -5.86 -18.11
C ALA A 224 6.95 -6.09 -19.46
N ASP A 225 7.31 -4.99 -20.12
CA ASP A 225 8.04 -5.02 -21.38
C ASP A 225 9.35 -5.83 -21.24
N PRO A 226 9.63 -6.80 -22.14
CA PRO A 226 10.82 -7.65 -22.03
C PRO A 226 12.14 -6.88 -22.03
N GLN A 227 12.23 -5.77 -22.77
CA GLN A 227 13.45 -4.97 -22.82
C GLN A 227 13.64 -4.23 -21.49
N ALA A 228 12.57 -3.66 -20.93
CA ALA A 228 12.62 -3.03 -19.61
C ALA A 228 13.02 -4.02 -18.50
N VAL A 229 12.57 -5.27 -18.59
CA VAL A 229 12.95 -6.34 -17.66
C VAL A 229 14.43 -6.69 -17.79
N GLU A 230 14.96 -6.90 -19.00
CA GLU A 230 16.40 -7.19 -19.20
C GLU A 230 17.27 -6.00 -18.71
N ASP A 231 16.92 -4.78 -19.10
CA ASP A 231 17.64 -3.57 -18.68
C ASP A 231 17.61 -3.41 -17.14
N GLY A 232 16.47 -3.72 -16.53
CA GLY A 232 16.29 -3.69 -15.08
C GLY A 232 17.10 -4.75 -14.35
N LEU A 233 17.11 -5.98 -14.84
CA LEU A 233 17.90 -7.09 -14.30
C LEU A 233 19.40 -6.82 -14.42
N GLN A 234 19.84 -6.28 -15.56
CA GLN A 234 21.22 -5.89 -15.76
C GLN A 234 21.63 -4.80 -14.76
N ARG A 235 20.80 -3.78 -14.55
CA ARG A 235 21.10 -2.73 -13.58
C ARG A 235 21.15 -3.24 -12.14
N LEU A 236 20.27 -4.18 -11.78
CA LEU A 236 20.35 -4.86 -10.48
C LEU A 236 21.64 -5.66 -10.32
N ALA A 237 22.16 -6.23 -11.42
CA ALA A 237 23.44 -6.91 -11.41
C ALA A 237 24.62 -5.95 -11.30
N ASP A 238 24.58 -4.81 -11.99
CA ASP A 238 25.58 -3.76 -11.90
C ASP A 238 25.65 -3.13 -10.49
N ALA A 239 24.55 -3.21 -9.73
CA ALA A 239 24.46 -2.79 -8.33
C ALA A 239 24.79 -3.92 -7.32
N ASP A 240 25.36 -5.04 -7.79
CA ASP A 240 25.70 -6.21 -6.98
C ASP A 240 24.52 -6.78 -6.18
N LEU A 241 23.28 -6.64 -6.68
CA LEU A 241 22.08 -7.24 -6.07
C LEU A 241 21.68 -8.56 -6.73
N LEU A 242 22.03 -8.73 -8.00
CA LEU A 242 21.79 -9.97 -8.76
C LEU A 242 23.08 -10.48 -9.40
N ALA A 243 23.16 -11.79 -9.56
CA ALA A 243 24.20 -12.46 -10.34
C ALA A 243 23.55 -13.34 -11.41
N ARG A 244 24.23 -13.47 -12.55
CA ARG A 244 23.80 -14.36 -13.65
C ARG A 244 24.60 -15.66 -13.59
N GLU A 245 23.94 -16.74 -13.19
CA GLU A 245 24.53 -18.08 -13.07
C GLU A 245 23.86 -19.04 -14.05
N SER A 246 24.64 -19.67 -14.94
CA SER A 246 24.12 -20.64 -15.92
C SER A 246 22.92 -20.12 -16.74
N GLY A 247 22.92 -18.82 -17.07
CA GLY A 247 21.84 -18.19 -17.83
C GLY A 247 20.58 -17.83 -17.02
N ARG A 248 20.63 -17.96 -15.69
CA ARG A 248 19.53 -17.62 -14.77
C ARG A 248 20.00 -16.52 -13.80
N TRP A 249 19.08 -15.64 -13.44
CA TRP A 249 19.29 -14.60 -12.43
C TRP A 249 19.08 -15.18 -11.03
N ARG A 250 19.93 -14.79 -10.08
CA ARG A 250 19.83 -15.11 -8.65
C ARG A 250 20.26 -13.91 -7.82
N LEU A 251 19.82 -13.85 -6.56
CA LEU A 251 20.34 -12.86 -5.62
C LEU A 251 21.86 -13.00 -5.48
N ALA A 252 22.56 -11.88 -5.53
CA ALA A 252 23.98 -11.85 -5.17
C ALA A 252 24.12 -12.16 -3.68
N GLY A 253 25.07 -13.04 -3.34
CA GLY A 253 25.36 -13.49 -1.97
C GLY A 253 26.42 -12.65 -1.28
#